data_AF-A0A8E2JEZ3-F1
#
_entry.id   AF-A0A8E2JEZ3-F1
#
_cell.length_a   1.000
_cell.length_b   1.000
_cell.length_c   1.000
_cell.angle_alpha   90.00
_cell.angle_beta   90.00
_cell.angle_gamma   90.00
#
_symmetry.space_group_name_H-M   'P 1'
#
loop_
_entity.id
_entity.type
_entity.pdbx_description
1 polymer ?
#
loop_
_entity_poly.entity_id
_entity_poly.type
_entity_poly.pdbx_seq_one_letter_code
_entity_poly.pdbx_strand_id
1 'polypeptide(L)'
;DPSKNLIELARQKGSPAAGTCKWIFGKAAYREWLTSKTGLLWLSGKSGMGKTMVAIQVADQIEQHVLDKPRFKSVILHSFGGRTATLILWSLILQLITLEPSLLKHLLPESAVRLVALESSLRVYSFDLVWRIFSNMIFDNPFQDVYCILDGLEMCTEQSLADLLNKLPQVLTDSTRLKILVASRENIPSITRALSSYPNIRMNPYYE
;
A
#
# COMPACT_ATOMS: atom_id res chain seq x y z
N ASP A 1 -7.26 -6.11 -12.57
CA ASP A 1 -5.89 -5.80 -13.02
C ASP A 1 -5.38 -4.63 -12.18
N PRO A 2 -4.43 -4.86 -11.26
CA PRO A 2 -3.83 -3.82 -10.43
C PRO A 2 -3.35 -2.62 -11.26
N SER A 3 -2.69 -2.88 -12.38
CA SER A 3 -2.07 -1.83 -13.22
C SER A 3 -3.10 -0.85 -13.79
N LYS A 4 -4.35 -1.30 -14.01
CA LYS A 4 -5.44 -0.44 -14.48
C LYS A 4 -5.83 0.62 -13.45
N ASN A 5 -5.79 0.33 -12.16
CA ASN A 5 -6.19 1.30 -11.13
C ASN A 5 -5.20 2.48 -11.03
N LEU A 6 -3.89 2.22 -11.08
CA LEU A 6 -2.87 3.29 -11.09
C LEU A 6 -2.94 4.14 -12.37
N ILE A 7 -3.05 3.49 -13.53
CA ILE A 7 -3.13 4.19 -14.83
C ILE A 7 -4.43 4.98 -14.94
N GLU A 8 -5.57 4.45 -14.48
CA GLU A 8 -6.85 5.17 -14.45
C GLU A 8 -6.82 6.32 -13.45
N LEU A 9 -6.23 6.15 -12.27
CA LEU A 9 -6.08 7.22 -11.29
C LEU A 9 -5.18 8.35 -11.82
N ALA A 10 -4.05 8.00 -12.43
CA ALA A 10 -3.16 8.97 -13.09
C ALA A 10 -3.87 9.69 -14.25
N ARG A 11 -4.68 8.98 -15.05
CA ARG A 11 -5.49 9.60 -16.12
C ARG A 11 -6.58 10.52 -15.56
N GLN A 12 -7.24 10.16 -14.46
CA GLN A 12 -8.27 11.00 -13.83
C GLN A 12 -7.68 12.24 -13.17
N LYS A 13 -6.50 12.14 -12.55
CA LYS A 13 -5.86 13.26 -11.85
C LYS A 13 -4.91 14.08 -12.72
N GLY A 14 -4.64 13.62 -13.94
CA GLY A 14 -3.60 14.14 -14.83
C GLY A 14 -2.21 13.62 -14.44
N SER A 15 -1.30 13.51 -15.41
CA SER A 15 0.10 13.23 -15.10
C SER A 15 0.71 14.41 -14.33
N PRO A 16 1.64 14.16 -13.39
CA PRO A 16 2.37 15.25 -12.75
C PRO A 16 3.06 16.10 -13.82
N ALA A 17 3.09 17.42 -13.62
CA ALA A 17 3.86 18.30 -14.49
C ALA A 17 5.34 17.85 -14.50
N ALA A 18 5.98 17.89 -15.66
CA ALA A 18 7.35 17.40 -15.83
C ALA A 18 8.29 18.06 -14.80
N GLY A 19 8.98 17.23 -14.00
CA GLY A 19 9.90 17.68 -12.95
C GLY A 19 9.29 17.80 -11.56
N THR A 20 7.96 17.80 -11.42
CA THR A 20 7.30 17.82 -10.11
C THR A 20 7.36 16.45 -9.42
N CYS A 21 7.18 16.43 -8.09
CA CYS A 21 7.19 15.22 -7.25
C CYS A 21 8.51 14.42 -7.19
N LYS A 22 9.52 14.72 -8.03
CA LYS A 22 10.81 14.01 -8.05
C LYS A 22 11.72 14.28 -6.85
N TRP A 23 11.46 15.36 -6.13
CA TRP A 23 12.23 15.76 -4.95
C TRP A 23 12.27 14.66 -3.87
N ILE A 24 11.24 13.81 -3.79
CA ILE A 24 11.17 12.72 -2.81
C ILE A 24 12.29 11.70 -3.00
N PHE A 25 12.70 11.45 -4.26
CA PHE A 25 13.75 10.48 -4.60
C PHE A 25 15.15 10.95 -4.15
N GLY A 26 15.29 12.25 -3.84
CA GLY A 26 16.46 12.84 -3.21
C GLY A 26 16.56 12.60 -1.70
N LYS A 27 15.47 12.20 -1.03
CA LYS A 27 15.43 12.08 0.44
C LYS A 27 16.08 10.79 0.91
N ALA A 28 16.95 10.89 1.93
CA ALA A 28 17.62 9.74 2.54
C ALA A 28 16.61 8.69 3.02
N ALA A 29 15.58 9.12 3.76
CA ALA A 29 14.53 8.24 4.27
C ALA A 29 13.83 7.42 3.16
N TYR A 30 13.63 8.00 1.97
CA TYR A 30 13.08 7.27 0.82
C TYR A 30 14.05 6.21 0.29
N ARG A 31 15.32 6.59 0.08
CA ARG A 31 16.34 5.68 -0.46
C ARG A 31 16.63 4.52 0.49
N GLU A 32 16.70 4.81 1.80
CA GLU A 32 16.87 3.81 2.85
C GLU A 32 15.67 2.86 2.89
N TRP A 33 14.44 3.39 2.86
CA TRP A 33 13.24 2.56 2.80
C TRP A 33 13.21 1.66 1.55
N LEU A 34 13.50 2.23 0.37
CA LEU A 34 13.51 1.50 -0.90
C LEU A 34 14.51 0.34 -0.91
N THR A 35 15.66 0.50 -0.26
CA THR A 35 16.74 -0.49 -0.22
C THR A 35 16.72 -1.40 1.01
N SER A 36 15.86 -1.12 1.99
CA SER A 36 15.67 -1.93 3.19
C SER A 36 15.13 -3.34 2.86
N LYS A 37 15.07 -4.23 3.84
CA LYS A 37 14.38 -5.52 3.70
C LYS A 37 12.88 -5.39 3.93
N THR A 38 12.53 -4.73 5.03
CA THR A 38 11.17 -4.45 5.47
C THR A 38 11.13 -3.05 6.08
N GLY A 39 9.97 -2.40 6.05
CA GLY A 39 9.79 -1.12 6.72
C GLY A 39 8.61 -0.30 6.25
N LEU A 40 8.28 0.73 7.03
CA LEU A 40 7.24 1.69 6.71
C LEU A 40 7.85 3.08 6.53
N LEU A 41 7.41 3.78 5.48
CA LEU A 41 7.72 5.17 5.21
C LEU A 41 6.43 5.98 5.20
N TRP A 42 6.37 7.03 6.01
CA TRP A 42 5.22 7.92 6.07
C TRP A 42 5.46 9.17 5.22
N LEU A 43 4.61 9.41 4.22
CA LEU A 43 4.54 10.66 3.46
C LEU A 43 3.38 11.49 4.01
N SER A 44 3.68 12.53 4.79
CA SER A 44 2.65 13.36 5.42
C SER A 44 2.55 14.74 4.78
N GLY A 45 1.34 15.30 4.71
CA GLY A 45 1.15 16.67 4.25
C GLY A 45 -0.31 17.13 4.33
N LYS A 46 -0.55 18.44 4.26
CA LYS A 46 -1.91 19.01 4.28
C LYS A 46 -2.75 18.54 3.09
N SER A 47 -4.06 18.76 3.18
CA SER A 47 -4.97 18.55 2.05
C SER A 47 -4.51 19.37 0.83
N GLY A 48 -4.65 18.81 -0.37
CA GLY A 48 -4.32 19.51 -1.62
C GLY A 48 -2.84 19.57 -2.00
N MET A 49 -1.90 19.12 -1.16
CA MET A 49 -0.46 19.18 -1.47
C MET A 49 0.02 18.17 -2.54
N GLY A 50 -0.85 17.39 -3.17
CA GLY A 50 -0.39 16.43 -4.20
C GLY A 50 0.21 15.11 -3.69
N LYS A 51 -0.06 14.70 -2.43
CA LYS A 51 0.36 13.39 -1.88
C LYS A 51 0.10 12.20 -2.81
N THR A 52 -1.11 12.12 -3.35
CA THR A 52 -1.49 11.08 -4.34
C THR A 52 -0.57 11.11 -5.55
N MET A 53 -0.20 12.29 -6.05
CA MET A 53 0.67 12.44 -7.21
C MET A 53 2.09 11.95 -6.91
N VAL A 54 2.60 12.28 -5.73
CA VAL A 54 3.89 11.75 -5.25
C VAL A 54 3.83 10.24 -5.10
N ALA A 55 2.74 9.68 -4.56
CA ALA A 55 2.56 8.23 -4.42
C ALA A 55 2.53 7.50 -5.78
N ILE A 56 1.89 8.09 -6.80
CA ILE A 56 1.93 7.59 -8.18
C ILE A 56 3.36 7.59 -8.71
N GLN A 57 4.10 8.70 -8.55
CA GLN A 57 5.48 8.78 -9.00
C GLN A 57 6.42 7.80 -8.26
N VAL A 58 6.15 7.54 -6.98
CA VAL A 58 6.86 6.49 -6.22
C VAL A 58 6.56 5.11 -6.82
N ALA A 59 5.30 4.81 -7.17
CA ALA A 59 4.96 3.56 -7.84
C ALA A 59 5.75 3.40 -9.15
N ASP A 60 5.74 4.42 -10.01
CA ASP A 60 6.49 4.43 -11.29
C ASP A 60 7.99 4.20 -11.06
N GLN A 61 8.61 4.85 -10.07
CA GLN A 61 10.02 4.65 -9.75
C GLN A 61 10.32 3.25 -9.21
N ILE A 62 9.43 2.67 -8.40
CA ILE A 62 9.59 1.30 -7.93
C ILE A 62 9.50 0.34 -9.12
N GLU A 63 8.60 0.56 -10.09
CA GLU A 63 8.54 -0.26 -11.31
C GLU A 63 9.87 -0.26 -12.05
N GLN A 64 10.47 0.92 -12.26
CA GLN A 64 11.80 1.02 -12.87
C GLN A 64 12.87 0.29 -12.04
N HIS A 65 12.85 0.47 -10.70
CA HIS A 65 13.79 -0.20 -9.80
C HIS A 65 13.68 -1.73 -9.84
N VAL A 66 12.47 -2.26 -10.03
CA VAL A 66 12.22 -3.70 -10.16
C VAL A 66 12.67 -4.21 -11.52
N LEU A 67 12.43 -3.46 -12.59
CA LEU A 67 12.88 -3.81 -13.95
C LEU A 67 14.42 -3.89 -14.04
N ASP A 68 15.14 -3.06 -13.29
CA ASP A 68 16.60 -3.11 -13.20
C ASP A 68 17.14 -4.39 -12.50
N LYS A 69 16.26 -5.16 -11.83
CA LYS A 69 16.60 -6.39 -11.11
C LYS A 69 15.81 -7.60 -11.63
N PRO A 70 15.93 -7.96 -12.93
CA PRO A 70 15.03 -8.92 -13.59
C PRO A 70 15.11 -10.34 -13.05
N ARG A 71 16.17 -10.68 -12.30
CA ARG A 71 16.32 -12.00 -11.66
C ARG A 71 15.38 -12.23 -10.49
N PHE A 72 14.74 -11.18 -9.98
CA PHE A 72 13.91 -11.27 -8.79
C PHE A 72 12.50 -10.73 -9.07
N LYS A 73 11.49 -11.57 -8.81
CA LYS A 73 10.08 -11.19 -8.95
C LYS A 73 9.71 -10.30 -7.75
N SER A 74 9.52 -9.01 -7.96
CA SER A 74 8.97 -8.08 -6.96
C SER A 74 7.64 -7.54 -7.42
N VAL A 75 6.77 -7.11 -6.49
CA VAL A 75 5.44 -6.61 -6.83
C VAL A 75 5.11 -5.31 -6.11
N ILE A 76 4.24 -4.53 -6.76
CA ILE A 76 3.70 -3.28 -6.24
C ILE A 76 2.20 -3.46 -6.10
N LEU A 77 1.73 -3.24 -4.88
CA LEU A 77 0.32 -3.23 -4.51
C LEU A 77 -0.04 -1.81 -4.10
N HIS A 78 -1.24 -1.38 -4.45
CA HIS A 78 -1.69 -0.02 -4.12
C HIS A 78 -3.14 0.02 -3.69
N SER A 79 -3.48 0.92 -2.78
CA SER A 79 -4.85 1.24 -2.43
C SER A 79 -5.01 2.74 -2.26
N PHE A 80 -5.92 3.33 -3.04
CA PHE A 80 -6.21 4.76 -3.04
C PHE A 80 -7.61 4.99 -2.49
N GLY A 81 -7.71 5.48 -1.26
CA GLY A 81 -8.97 5.92 -0.65
C GLY A 81 -10.05 4.83 -0.50
N GLY A 82 -9.90 3.99 0.52
CA GLY A 82 -10.96 3.07 0.98
C GLY A 82 -11.75 3.65 2.15
N ARG A 83 -13.08 3.43 2.18
CA ARG A 83 -13.94 3.84 3.32
C ARG A 83 -13.73 2.99 4.57
N THR A 84 -13.20 1.78 4.41
CA THR A 84 -12.89 0.85 5.51
C THR A 84 -11.59 0.10 5.23
N ALA A 85 -10.94 -0.36 6.30
CA ALA A 85 -9.72 -1.15 6.21
C ALA A 85 -9.94 -2.47 5.50
N THR A 86 -11.12 -3.10 5.66
CA THR A 86 -11.50 -4.32 4.95
C THR A 86 -11.48 -4.12 3.43
N LEU A 87 -11.96 -2.97 2.93
CA LEU A 87 -11.92 -2.67 1.49
C LEU A 87 -10.50 -2.43 0.99
N ILE A 88 -9.67 -1.77 1.79
CA ILE A 88 -8.23 -1.60 1.50
C ILE A 88 -7.57 -2.98 1.37
N LEU A 89 -7.75 -3.86 2.36
CA LEU A 89 -7.16 -5.19 2.36
C LEU A 89 -7.65 -6.04 1.19
N TRP A 90 -8.96 -6.03 0.89
CA TRP A 90 -9.48 -6.76 -0.27
C TRP A 90 -8.88 -6.27 -1.58
N SER A 91 -8.71 -4.96 -1.74
CA SER A 91 -8.02 -4.40 -2.90
C SER A 91 -6.61 -4.97 -3.04
N LEU A 92 -5.84 -5.06 -1.95
CA LEU A 92 -4.49 -5.63 -1.97
C LEU A 92 -4.49 -7.15 -2.21
N ILE A 93 -5.41 -7.88 -1.59
CA ILE A 93 -5.56 -9.33 -1.74
C ILE A 93 -5.88 -9.71 -3.20
N LEU A 94 -6.84 -9.01 -3.83
CA LEU A 94 -7.20 -9.27 -5.22
C LEU A 94 -6.03 -8.99 -6.16
N GLN A 95 -5.22 -7.97 -5.86
CA GLN A 95 -4.00 -7.71 -6.62
C GLN A 95 -2.97 -8.84 -6.47
N LEU A 96 -2.71 -9.30 -5.24
CA LEU A 96 -1.81 -10.43 -4.96
C LEU A 96 -2.24 -11.68 -5.72
N ILE A 97 -3.52 -12.04 -5.69
CA ILE A 97 -4.04 -13.22 -6.40
C ILE A 97 -3.92 -13.06 -7.92
N THR A 98 -4.12 -11.84 -8.43
CA THR A 98 -3.97 -11.57 -9.87
C THR A 98 -2.51 -11.76 -10.30
N LEU A 99 -1.54 -11.36 -9.48
CA LEU A 99 -0.11 -11.43 -9.78
C LEU A 99 0.50 -12.81 -9.48
N GLU A 100 -0.08 -13.53 -8.52
CA GLU A 100 0.36 -14.84 -8.07
C GLU A 100 -0.86 -15.71 -7.68
N PRO A 101 -1.46 -16.42 -8.66
CA PRO A 101 -2.67 -17.22 -8.44
C PRO A 101 -2.50 -18.33 -7.40
N SER A 102 -1.27 -18.79 -7.14
CA SER A 102 -1.00 -19.80 -6.11
C SER A 102 -1.38 -19.34 -4.69
N LEU A 103 -1.44 -18.02 -4.44
CA LEU A 103 -1.89 -17.44 -3.18
C LEU A 103 -3.39 -17.60 -2.93
N LEU A 104 -4.18 -18.00 -3.94
CA LEU A 104 -5.61 -18.26 -3.80
C LEU A 104 -5.92 -19.31 -2.71
N LYS A 105 -4.97 -20.22 -2.44
CA LYS A 105 -5.04 -21.20 -1.36
C LYS A 105 -5.34 -20.59 0.02
N HIS A 106 -5.03 -19.31 0.24
CA HIS A 106 -5.32 -18.61 1.50
C HIS A 106 -6.75 -18.07 1.60
N LEU A 107 -7.49 -17.95 0.49
CA LEU A 107 -8.92 -17.59 0.49
C LEU A 107 -9.83 -18.78 0.74
N LEU A 108 -9.38 -19.96 0.33
CA LEU A 108 -10.16 -21.19 0.39
C LEU A 108 -9.84 -21.87 1.73
N PRO A 109 -10.73 -21.87 2.74
CA PRO A 109 -10.90 -23.12 3.46
C PRO A 109 -11.25 -24.19 2.41
N GLU A 110 -10.89 -25.44 2.64
CA GLU A 110 -11.12 -26.62 1.76
C GLU A 110 -12.53 -26.79 1.13
N SER A 111 -13.48 -25.88 1.36
CA SER A 111 -14.91 -26.03 1.05
C SER A 111 -15.63 -24.84 0.39
N ALA A 112 -14.97 -23.86 -0.25
CA ALA A 112 -15.73 -22.73 -0.85
C ALA A 112 -15.25 -22.25 -2.23
N VAL A 113 -15.66 -22.99 -3.26
CA VAL A 113 -15.57 -22.65 -4.67
C VAL A 113 -16.48 -21.45 -5.02
N ARG A 114 -15.88 -20.30 -5.40
CA ARG A 114 -16.23 -19.40 -6.55
C ARG A 114 -15.83 -17.94 -6.28
N LEU A 115 -14.77 -17.51 -6.97
CA LEU A 115 -14.31 -16.10 -7.05
C LEU A 115 -15.39 -15.11 -7.49
N VAL A 116 -16.39 -15.55 -8.27
CA VAL A 116 -17.48 -14.69 -8.78
C VAL A 116 -18.50 -14.31 -7.68
N ALA A 117 -18.56 -15.06 -6.59
CA ALA A 117 -19.41 -14.72 -5.44
C ALA A 117 -18.72 -13.76 -4.45
N LEU A 118 -17.41 -13.52 -4.56
CA LEU A 118 -16.66 -12.73 -3.59
C LEU A 118 -17.08 -11.26 -3.63
N GLU A 119 -17.21 -10.63 -4.80
CA GLU A 119 -17.51 -9.20 -4.93
C GLU A 119 -18.81 -8.78 -4.20
N SER A 120 -19.86 -9.60 -4.32
CA SER A 120 -21.13 -9.41 -3.62
C SER A 120 -21.04 -9.71 -2.12
N SER A 121 -20.05 -10.50 -1.69
CA SER A 121 -19.89 -11.01 -0.31
C SER A 121 -18.79 -10.32 0.50
N LEU A 122 -18.00 -9.41 -0.10
CA LEU A 122 -16.86 -8.77 0.57
C LEU A 122 -17.24 -8.03 1.87
N ARG A 123 -18.52 -7.62 1.99
CA ARG A 123 -19.07 -6.96 3.18
C ARG A 123 -19.41 -7.89 4.34
N VAL A 124 -19.38 -9.20 4.12
CA VAL A 124 -19.78 -10.22 5.13
C VAL A 124 -18.57 -10.65 5.98
N TYR A 125 -17.35 -10.43 5.51
CA TYR A 125 -16.14 -10.86 6.22
C TYR A 125 -15.67 -9.84 7.25
N SER A 126 -15.35 -10.32 8.46
CA SER A 126 -14.78 -9.50 9.53
C SER A 126 -13.37 -9.01 9.17
N PHE A 127 -12.99 -7.86 9.72
CA PHE A 127 -11.63 -7.31 9.55
C PHE A 127 -10.55 -8.34 9.90
N ASP A 128 -10.67 -9.03 11.04
CA ASP A 128 -9.67 -10.01 11.49
C ASP A 128 -9.47 -11.18 10.51
N LEU A 129 -10.55 -11.66 9.90
CA LEU A 129 -10.45 -12.73 8.91
C LEU A 129 -9.71 -12.25 7.66
N VAL A 130 -10.07 -11.07 7.14
CA VAL A 130 -9.45 -10.50 5.94
C VAL A 130 -7.99 -10.13 6.23
N TRP A 131 -7.69 -9.61 7.42
CA TRP A 131 -6.33 -9.35 7.87
C TRP A 131 -5.49 -10.63 7.94
N ARG A 132 -6.04 -11.71 8.49
CA ARG A 132 -5.37 -13.02 8.55
C ARG A 132 -5.05 -13.55 7.16
N ILE A 133 -6.00 -13.46 6.23
CA ILE A 133 -5.78 -13.85 4.83
C ILE A 133 -4.64 -13.03 4.22
N PHE A 134 -4.70 -11.71 4.31
CA PHE A 134 -3.67 -10.82 3.79
C PHE A 134 -2.30 -11.14 4.38
N SER A 135 -2.20 -11.28 5.71
CA SER A 135 -0.95 -11.57 6.41
C SER A 135 -0.36 -12.91 5.97
N ASN A 136 -1.19 -13.95 5.83
CA ASN A 136 -0.73 -15.25 5.34
C ASN A 136 -0.22 -15.16 3.90
N MET A 137 -0.89 -14.42 3.02
CA MET A 137 -0.42 -14.20 1.65
C MET A 137 0.91 -13.43 1.63
N ILE A 138 1.06 -12.41 2.46
CA ILE A 138 2.32 -11.66 2.60
C ILE A 138 3.45 -12.54 3.18
N PHE A 139 3.14 -13.52 4.02
CA PHE A 139 4.15 -14.44 4.55
C PHE A 139 4.59 -15.46 3.47
N ASP A 140 3.63 -16.12 2.83
CA ASP A 140 3.84 -17.24 1.89
C ASP A 140 4.24 -16.81 0.47
N ASN A 141 4.24 -15.51 0.15
CA ASN A 141 4.48 -15.08 -1.23
C ASN A 141 5.88 -15.47 -1.75
N PRO A 142 5.99 -15.73 -3.07
CA PRO A 142 7.26 -16.07 -3.71
C PRO A 142 8.08 -14.84 -4.12
N PHE A 143 7.61 -13.62 -3.83
CA PHE A 143 8.26 -12.39 -4.29
C PHE A 143 9.51 -12.09 -3.46
N GLN A 144 10.51 -11.46 -4.07
CA GLN A 144 11.66 -10.95 -3.33
C GLN A 144 11.27 -9.76 -2.46
N ASP A 145 10.54 -8.81 -3.06
CA ASP A 145 10.03 -7.63 -2.37
C ASP A 145 8.54 -7.42 -2.70
N VAL A 146 7.79 -7.01 -1.68
CA VAL A 146 6.40 -6.55 -1.82
C VAL A 146 6.33 -5.10 -1.37
N TYR A 147 6.00 -4.21 -2.31
CA TYR A 147 5.79 -2.79 -2.05
C TYR A 147 4.29 -2.52 -1.94
N CYS A 148 3.84 -1.94 -0.83
CA CYS A 148 2.45 -1.54 -0.60
C CYS A 148 2.36 -0.02 -0.51
N ILE A 149 1.59 0.61 -1.39
CA ILE A 149 1.32 2.06 -1.37
C ILE A 149 -0.11 2.28 -0.89
N LEU A 150 -0.25 2.87 0.30
CA LEU A 150 -1.53 3.18 0.93
C LEU A 150 -1.74 4.69 0.94
N ASP A 151 -2.63 5.20 0.08
CA ASP A 151 -2.92 6.63 -0.01
C ASP A 151 -4.33 6.96 0.47
N GLY A 152 -4.44 7.99 1.30
CA GLY A 152 -5.72 8.50 1.77
C GLY A 152 -6.34 7.66 2.90
N LEU A 153 -5.52 7.10 3.80
CA LEU A 153 -6.02 6.35 4.96
C LEU A 153 -6.97 7.17 5.85
N GLU A 154 -6.87 8.51 5.83
CA GLU A 154 -7.80 9.38 6.56
C GLU A 154 -9.27 9.27 6.11
N MET A 155 -9.53 8.63 4.97
CA MET A 155 -10.88 8.41 4.45
C MET A 155 -11.59 7.22 5.10
N CYS A 156 -10.86 6.41 5.88
CA CYS A 156 -11.44 5.32 6.65
C CYS A 156 -12.26 5.83 7.84
N THR A 157 -13.26 5.05 8.25
CA THR A 157 -13.89 5.26 9.57
C THR A 157 -12.85 5.12 10.69
N GLU A 158 -13.05 5.83 11.79
CA GLU A 158 -12.08 5.87 12.89
C GLU A 158 -11.73 4.47 13.43
N GLN A 159 -12.75 3.62 13.65
CA GLN A 159 -12.55 2.24 14.09
C GLN A 159 -11.74 1.44 13.06
N SER A 160 -12.13 1.49 11.79
CA SER A 160 -11.41 0.76 10.73
C SER A 160 -9.95 1.18 10.62
N LEU A 161 -9.71 2.49 10.74
CA LEU A 161 -8.37 3.05 10.68
C LEU A 161 -7.52 2.57 11.86
N ALA A 162 -8.09 2.57 13.08
CA ALA A 162 -7.42 2.05 14.26
C ALA A 162 -7.08 0.56 14.11
N ASP A 163 -8.03 -0.26 13.65
CA ASP A 163 -7.84 -1.70 13.43
C ASP A 163 -6.67 -1.97 12.47
N LEU A 164 -6.61 -1.24 11.35
CA LEU A 164 -5.52 -1.36 10.37
C LEU A 164 -4.18 -0.95 10.99
N LEU A 165 -4.11 0.26 11.56
CA LEU A 165 -2.87 0.83 12.10
C LEU A 165 -2.27 -0.05 13.21
N ASN A 166 -3.11 -0.64 14.06
CA ASN A 166 -2.67 -1.50 15.16
C ASN A 166 -2.03 -2.80 14.68
N LYS A 167 -2.35 -3.28 13.47
CA LYS A 167 -1.81 -4.53 12.94
C LYS A 167 -0.58 -4.35 12.03
N LEU A 168 -0.35 -3.14 11.48
CA LEU A 168 0.81 -2.86 10.63
C LEU A 168 2.17 -3.24 11.25
N PRO A 169 2.45 -2.95 12.53
CA PRO A 169 3.74 -3.32 13.14
C PRO A 169 3.97 -4.84 13.13
N GLN A 170 2.92 -5.62 13.38
CA GLN A 170 3.02 -7.06 13.43
C GLN A 170 3.37 -7.64 12.05
N VAL A 171 2.66 -7.25 10.97
CA VAL A 171 2.95 -7.79 9.63
C VAL A 171 4.32 -7.36 9.10
N LEU A 172 4.82 -6.18 9.48
CA LEU A 172 6.17 -5.73 9.16
C LEU A 172 7.24 -6.53 9.93
N THR A 173 6.92 -7.01 11.13
CA THR A 173 7.80 -7.87 11.93
C THR A 173 7.81 -9.30 11.37
N ASP A 174 6.64 -9.82 11.01
CA ASP A 174 6.48 -11.18 10.49
C ASP A 174 7.02 -11.33 9.05
N SER A 175 7.10 -10.24 8.28
CA SER A 175 7.62 -10.23 6.92
C SER A 175 8.94 -9.49 6.79
N THR A 176 9.96 -10.19 6.30
CA THR A 176 11.27 -9.60 5.99
C THR A 176 11.35 -8.96 4.59
N ARG A 177 10.23 -8.89 3.87
CA ARG A 177 10.17 -8.49 2.45
C ARG A 177 9.09 -7.43 2.15
N LEU A 178 8.38 -6.95 3.18
CA LEU A 178 7.27 -6.03 3.04
C LEU A 178 7.72 -4.58 3.26
N LYS A 179 7.48 -3.73 2.28
CA LYS A 179 7.73 -2.29 2.36
C LYS A 179 6.44 -1.53 2.17
N ILE A 180 6.07 -0.70 3.13
CA ILE A 180 4.82 0.08 3.09
C ILE A 180 5.13 1.57 2.97
N LEU A 181 4.57 2.23 1.96
CA LEU A 181 4.45 3.68 1.92
C LEU A 181 3.04 4.05 2.37
N VAL A 182 2.90 4.87 3.41
CA VAL A 182 1.62 5.48 3.77
C VAL A 182 1.64 6.95 3.38
N ALA A 183 0.74 7.37 2.50
CA ALA A 183 0.49 8.76 2.17
C ALA A 183 -0.80 9.23 2.86
N SER A 184 -0.71 10.22 3.76
CA SER A 184 -1.87 10.67 4.53
C SER A 184 -1.78 12.13 4.96
N ARG A 185 -2.91 12.66 5.45
CA ARG A 185 -2.90 13.94 6.18
C ARG A 185 -2.07 13.86 7.47
N GLU A 186 -1.37 14.94 7.78
CA GLU A 186 -0.51 15.06 8.96
C GLU A 186 -1.28 15.36 10.27
N ASN A 187 -2.52 15.84 10.16
CA ASN A 187 -3.33 16.30 11.29
C ASN A 187 -4.37 15.29 11.77
N ILE A 188 -4.20 14.00 11.43
CA ILE A 188 -5.10 12.92 11.87
C ILE A 188 -4.47 12.24 13.10
N PRO A 189 -5.03 12.41 14.32
CA PRO A 189 -4.35 12.00 15.55
C PRO A 189 -4.02 10.51 15.62
N SER A 190 -4.91 9.64 15.15
CA SER A 190 -4.69 8.18 15.13
C SER A 190 -3.52 7.80 14.23
N ILE A 191 -3.43 8.37 13.03
CA ILE A 191 -2.32 8.15 12.10
C ILE A 191 -1.02 8.69 12.68
N THR A 192 -1.02 9.95 13.14
CA THR A 192 0.18 10.58 13.69
C THR A 192 0.72 9.81 14.89
N ARG A 193 -0.15 9.33 15.78
CA ARG A 193 0.26 8.49 16.91
C ARG A 193 0.88 7.18 16.43
N ALA A 194 0.19 6.44 15.56
CA ALA A 194 0.63 5.13 15.10
C ALA A 194 1.90 5.16 14.24
N LEU A 195 2.09 6.23 13.45
CA LEU A 195 3.18 6.31 12.47
C LEU A 195 4.38 7.15 12.93
N SER A 196 4.30 7.80 14.11
CA SER A 196 5.35 8.70 14.61
C SER A 196 6.72 8.05 14.82
N SER A 197 6.78 6.73 15.03
CA SER A 197 8.02 5.98 15.21
C SER A 197 8.72 5.60 13.91
N TYR A 198 8.07 5.82 12.76
CA TYR A 198 8.63 5.47 11.45
C TYR A 198 9.22 6.71 10.74
N PRO A 199 10.18 6.51 9.81
CA PRO A 199 10.67 7.60 8.97
C PRO A 199 9.52 8.37 8.31
N ASN A 200 9.54 9.70 8.43
CA ASN A 200 8.53 10.58 7.86
C ASN A 200 9.16 11.59 6.88
N ILE A 201 8.63 11.63 5.67
CA ILE A 201 8.86 12.69 4.69
C ILE A 201 7.65 13.62 4.71
N ARG A 202 7.84 14.82 5.26
CA ARG A 202 6.80 15.85 5.27
C ARG A 202 6.84 16.64 3.97
N MET A 203 5.71 16.69 3.27
CA MET A 203 5.52 17.60 2.14
C MET A 203 5.59 19.04 2.65
N ASN A 204 6.47 19.83 2.04
CA ASN A 204 6.66 21.22 2.41
C ASN A 204 6.41 22.09 1.17
N PRO A 205 5.46 23.04 1.23
CA PRO A 205 5.12 23.89 0.10
C PRO A 205 6.24 24.87 -0.29
N TYR A 206 7.31 24.99 0.49
CA TYR A 206 8.41 25.93 0.25
C TYR A 206 9.63 25.31 -0.46
N TYR A 207 9.58 24.03 -0.84
CA TYR A 207 10.67 23.33 -1.53
C TYR A 207 10.26 22.70 -2.88
N GLU A 208 9.12 23.11 -3.43
CA GLU A 208 8.70 22.79 -4.81
C GLU A 208 9.19 23.84 -5.81
#